data_AF-A0A849S2A1-F1
#
_entry.id   AF-A0A849S2A1-F1
#
_cell.length_a   1.000
_cell.length_b   1.000
_cell.length_c   1.000
_cell.angle_alpha   90.00
_cell.angle_beta   90.00
_cell.angle_gamma   90.00
#
_symmetry.space_group_name_H-M   'P 1'
#
loop_
_entity.id
_entity.type
_entity.pdbx_description
1 polymer ?
#
loop_
_entity_poly.entity_id
_entity_poly.type
_entity_poly.pdbx_seq_one_letter_code
_entity_poly.pdbx_strand_id
1 'polypeptide(L)'
;DTAPYFHNNSVATLEEAIAFYNSVAFNTSPGAKAEDQNNQARLINIDSSKVTAIASFLRAINVLENIRNSSRLDERALTESGAAFKETVRLAMADTEDGIQVLQQGFNLYPEALALMGDALKLEKKLTKAALKQALVKKQQAHALIVTEDP
;
A
#
# COMPACT_ATOMS: atom_id res chain seq x y z
N ASP A 1 -1.78 0.22 -5.95
CA ASP A 1 -0.83 -0.19 -7.00
C ASP A 1 -1.40 -0.06 -8.42
N THR A 2 -2.72 -0.23 -8.65
CA THR A 2 -3.26 -0.31 -10.02
C THR A 2 -3.52 1.05 -10.70
N ALA A 3 -2.43 1.77 -10.97
CA ALA A 3 -2.39 2.75 -12.05
C ALA A 3 -2.60 2.06 -13.43
N PRO A 4 -3.03 2.80 -14.48
CA PRO A 4 -3.50 4.19 -14.46
C PRO A 4 -4.85 4.35 -13.76
N TYR A 5 -5.09 5.52 -13.21
CA TYR A 5 -6.24 5.85 -12.36
C TYR A 5 -7.41 6.46 -13.15
N PHE A 6 -8.58 6.46 -12.51
CA PHE A 6 -9.90 6.75 -13.07
C PHE A 6 -10.38 5.72 -14.10
N HIS A 7 -11.69 5.72 -14.37
CA HIS A 7 -12.33 4.75 -15.27
C HIS A 7 -11.86 4.82 -16.74
N ASN A 8 -11.19 5.92 -17.11
CA ASN A 8 -10.68 6.17 -18.45
C ASN A 8 -9.14 6.12 -18.53
N ASN A 9 -8.46 5.64 -17.47
CA ASN A 9 -7.00 5.53 -17.42
C ASN A 9 -6.27 6.86 -17.68
N SER A 10 -6.89 7.99 -17.33
CA SER A 10 -6.41 9.34 -17.71
C SER A 10 -5.20 9.83 -16.93
N VAL A 11 -4.88 9.18 -15.81
CA VAL A 11 -3.85 9.64 -14.88
C VAL A 11 -2.90 8.51 -14.51
N ALA A 12 -1.60 8.78 -14.54
CA ALA A 12 -0.57 7.75 -14.40
C ALA A 12 -0.15 7.51 -12.94
N THR A 13 -0.33 8.50 -12.06
CA THR A 13 0.15 8.43 -10.67
C THR A 13 -0.94 8.71 -9.66
N LEU A 14 -0.74 8.23 -8.42
CA LEU A 14 -1.68 8.44 -7.33
C LEU A 14 -1.74 9.92 -6.95
N GLU A 15 -0.59 10.60 -6.94
CA GLU A 15 -0.46 12.03 -6.67
C GLU A 15 -1.25 12.87 -7.68
N GLU A 16 -1.16 12.56 -8.96
CA GLU A 16 -1.96 13.25 -9.98
C GLU A 16 -3.46 12.98 -9.80
N ALA A 17 -3.84 11.75 -9.40
CA ALA A 17 -5.23 11.41 -9.15
C ALA A 17 -5.81 12.17 -7.94
N ILE A 18 -4.99 12.41 -6.92
CA ILE A 18 -5.34 13.26 -5.76
C ILE A 18 -5.36 14.73 -6.19
N ALA A 19 -4.36 15.20 -6.93
CA ALA A 19 -4.26 16.59 -7.37
C ALA A 19 -5.39 16.98 -8.34
N PHE A 20 -5.99 16.02 -9.06
CA PHE A 20 -7.16 16.25 -9.90
C PHE A 20 -8.31 16.95 -9.15
N TYR A 21 -8.50 16.69 -7.86
CA TYR A 21 -9.53 17.32 -7.05
C TYR A 21 -9.33 18.82 -6.83
N ASN A 22 -8.12 19.34 -7.07
CA ASN A 22 -7.84 20.78 -7.08
C ASN A 22 -8.20 21.44 -8.42
N SER A 23 -8.45 20.66 -9.47
CA SER A 23 -8.65 21.21 -10.81
C SER A 23 -9.89 22.11 -10.87
N VAL A 24 -9.83 23.10 -11.76
CA VAL A 24 -10.99 23.95 -12.08
C VAL A 24 -12.16 23.08 -12.55
N ALA A 25 -11.89 22.04 -13.34
CA ALA A 25 -12.90 21.12 -13.84
C ALA A 25 -13.65 20.41 -12.70
N PHE A 26 -12.94 19.92 -11.68
CA PHE A 26 -13.58 19.32 -10.51
C PHE A 26 -14.34 20.36 -9.68
N ASN A 27 -13.69 21.46 -9.30
CA ASN A 27 -14.26 22.52 -8.44
C ASN A 27 -15.47 23.24 -9.06
N THR A 28 -15.65 23.20 -10.38
CA THR A 28 -16.83 23.76 -11.08
C THR A 28 -17.90 22.72 -11.40
N SER A 29 -17.64 21.43 -11.13
CA SER A 29 -18.57 20.34 -11.40
C SER A 29 -19.79 20.35 -10.44
N PRO A 30 -20.93 19.76 -10.83
CA PRO A 30 -22.09 19.63 -9.94
C PRO A 30 -21.77 18.92 -8.61
N GLY A 31 -20.83 17.96 -8.61
CA GLY A 31 -20.44 17.21 -7.41
C GLY A 31 -19.60 17.99 -6.41
N ALA A 32 -18.98 19.10 -6.83
CA ALA A 32 -18.22 19.99 -5.95
C ALA A 32 -19.08 21.13 -5.36
N LYS A 33 -20.33 21.31 -5.82
CA LYS A 33 -21.26 22.36 -5.37
C LYS A 33 -21.91 22.04 -4.01
N ALA A 34 -21.13 21.56 -3.05
CA ALA A 34 -21.55 21.57 -1.67
C ALA A 34 -21.33 22.97 -1.11
N GLU A 35 -22.39 23.59 -0.59
CA GLU A 35 -22.27 24.78 0.25
C GLU A 35 -21.61 24.40 1.57
N ASP A 36 -20.66 25.21 2.04
CA ASP A 36 -20.13 25.06 3.39
C ASP A 36 -21.17 25.52 4.43
N GLN A 37 -20.81 25.45 5.72
CA GLN A 37 -21.70 25.86 6.82
C GLN A 37 -22.07 27.36 6.79
N ASN A 38 -21.44 28.15 5.91
CA ASN A 38 -21.62 29.59 5.75
C ASN A 38 -22.21 29.95 4.37
N ASN A 39 -22.77 28.97 3.63
CA ASN A 39 -23.31 29.12 2.27
C ASN A 39 -22.27 29.63 1.25
N GLN A 40 -20.99 29.34 1.44
CA GLN A 40 -19.95 29.62 0.46
C GLN A 40 -19.67 28.37 -0.38
N ALA A 41 -19.30 28.60 -1.66
CA ALA A 41 -18.87 27.53 -2.53
C ALA A 41 -17.62 26.85 -1.96
N ARG A 42 -17.71 25.56 -1.62
CA ARG A 42 -16.57 24.80 -1.11
C ARG A 42 -15.56 24.55 -2.23
N LEU A 43 -14.46 25.29 -2.22
CA LEU A 43 -13.33 25.04 -3.11
C LEU A 43 -12.35 24.07 -2.44
N ILE A 44 -12.14 22.93 -3.08
CA ILE A 44 -11.08 22.01 -2.67
C ILE A 44 -9.73 22.63 -3.04
N ASN A 45 -8.88 22.80 -2.03
CA ASN A 45 -7.51 23.23 -2.18
C ASN A 45 -6.57 22.37 -1.31
N ILE A 46 -6.01 21.34 -1.94
CA ILE A 46 -5.05 20.39 -1.40
C ILE A 46 -3.67 20.82 -1.91
N ASP A 47 -2.90 21.56 -1.09
CA ASP A 47 -1.55 21.93 -1.49
C ASP A 47 -0.65 20.68 -1.65
N SER A 48 0.52 20.86 -2.28
CA SER A 48 1.43 19.75 -2.61
C SER A 48 1.88 18.90 -1.41
N SER A 49 1.95 19.48 -0.21
CA SER A 49 2.30 18.72 1.00
C SER A 49 1.18 17.76 1.39
N LYS A 50 -0.07 18.22 1.31
CA LYS A 50 -1.26 17.39 1.58
C LYS A 50 -1.47 16.33 0.51
N VAL A 51 -1.16 16.62 -0.76
CA VAL A 51 -1.20 15.60 -1.84
C VAL A 51 -0.24 14.47 -1.50
N THR A 52 0.99 14.81 -1.13
CA THR A 52 2.01 13.83 -0.73
C THR A 52 1.56 13.03 0.50
N ALA A 53 1.05 13.70 1.54
CA ALA A 53 0.59 13.04 2.77
C ALA A 53 -0.57 12.06 2.49
N ILE A 54 -1.57 12.46 1.69
CA ILE A 54 -2.68 11.58 1.29
C ILE A 54 -2.16 10.40 0.47
N ALA A 55 -1.25 10.63 -0.48
CA ALA A 55 -0.67 9.56 -1.30
C ALA A 55 0.08 8.55 -0.42
N SER A 56 0.89 9.03 0.53
CA SER A 56 1.61 8.19 1.48
C SER A 56 0.68 7.39 2.38
N PHE A 57 -0.38 8.02 2.90
CA PHE A 57 -1.41 7.34 3.70
C PHE A 57 -2.12 6.22 2.91
N LEU A 58 -2.52 6.49 1.67
CA LEU A 58 -3.15 5.48 0.80
C LEU A 58 -2.19 4.33 0.45
N ARG A 59 -0.90 4.62 0.26
CA ARG A 59 0.13 3.59 0.09
C ARG A 59 0.30 2.75 1.36
N ALA A 60 0.33 3.38 2.54
CA ALA A 60 0.42 2.67 3.82
C ALA A 60 -0.71 1.64 3.97
N ILE A 61 -1.96 2.01 3.66
CA ILE A 61 -3.10 1.09 3.69
C ILE A 61 -2.88 -0.10 2.75
N ASN A 62 -2.40 0.14 1.53
CA ASN A 62 -2.16 -0.92 0.55
C ASN A 62 -1.05 -1.88 1.03
N VAL A 63 0.05 -1.35 1.56
CA VAL A 63 1.14 -2.16 2.13
C VAL A 63 0.66 -3.00 3.32
N LEU A 64 -0.16 -2.42 4.20
CA LEU A 64 -0.73 -3.15 5.34
C LEU A 64 -1.63 -4.31 4.90
N GLU A 65 -2.39 -4.13 3.82
CA GLU A 65 -3.19 -5.23 3.24
C GLU A 65 -2.31 -6.33 2.64
N ASN A 66 -1.26 -5.96 1.90
CA ASN A 66 -0.28 -6.91 1.37
C ASN A 66 0.43 -7.69 2.48
N ILE A 67 0.81 -7.03 3.58
CA ILE A 67 1.37 -7.69 4.76
C ILE A 67 0.36 -8.65 5.38
N ARG A 68 -0.90 -8.23 5.54
CA ARG A 68 -1.96 -9.07 6.12
C ARG A 68 -2.18 -10.33 5.29
N ASN A 69 -2.36 -10.18 3.97
CA ASN A 69 -2.66 -11.32 3.10
C ASN A 69 -1.46 -12.27 2.97
N SER A 70 -0.26 -11.74 2.76
CA SER A 70 0.95 -12.56 2.67
C SER A 70 1.27 -13.29 3.98
N SER A 71 1.05 -12.66 5.15
CA SER A 71 1.23 -13.32 6.45
C SER A 71 0.23 -14.46 6.66
N ARG A 72 -1.03 -14.24 6.31
CA ARG A 72 -2.07 -15.29 6.35
C ARG A 72 -1.71 -16.49 5.45
N LEU A 73 -1.13 -16.23 4.28
CA LEU A 73 -0.66 -17.27 3.37
C LEU A 73 0.54 -18.03 3.96
N ASP A 74 1.51 -17.34 4.55
CA ASP A 74 2.63 -17.99 5.26
C ASP A 74 2.17 -18.87 6.41
N GLU A 75 1.24 -18.39 7.25
CA GLU A 75 0.63 -19.15 8.34
C GLU A 75 -0.06 -20.42 7.82
N ARG A 76 -0.82 -20.29 6.72
CA ARG A 76 -1.43 -21.43 6.06
C ARG A 76 -0.37 -22.42 5.56
N ALA A 77 0.68 -21.94 4.89
CA ALA A 77 1.74 -22.79 4.37
C ALA A 77 2.44 -23.59 5.48
N LEU A 78 2.56 -23.05 6.70
CA LEU A 78 3.13 -23.79 7.84
C LEU A 78 2.35 -25.08 8.17
N THR A 79 1.07 -25.16 7.84
CA THR A 79 0.22 -26.36 8.03
C THR A 79 0.25 -27.32 6.83
N GLU A 80 0.74 -26.87 5.68
CA GLU A 80 0.76 -27.64 4.45
C GLU A 80 2.10 -28.39 4.25
N SER A 81 2.16 -29.19 3.18
CA SER A 81 3.36 -29.94 2.78
C SER A 81 3.42 -30.14 1.26
N GLY A 82 4.57 -30.58 0.75
CA GLY A 82 4.74 -30.96 -0.65
C GLY A 82 4.46 -29.80 -1.62
N ALA A 83 3.64 -30.07 -2.65
CA ALA A 83 3.29 -29.09 -3.68
C ALA A 83 2.41 -27.95 -3.14
N ALA A 84 1.46 -28.25 -2.25
CA ALA A 84 0.58 -27.24 -1.65
C ALA A 84 1.39 -26.18 -0.89
N PHE A 85 2.35 -26.62 -0.07
CA PHE A 85 3.29 -25.73 0.62
C PHE A 85 3.98 -24.76 -0.35
N LYS A 86 4.55 -25.28 -1.44
CA LYS A 86 5.29 -24.45 -2.40
C LYS A 86 4.38 -23.44 -3.10
N GLU A 87 3.18 -23.84 -3.48
CA GLU A 87 2.23 -22.95 -4.14
C GLU A 87 1.72 -21.86 -3.21
N THR A 88 1.37 -22.20 -1.96
CA THR A 88 0.93 -21.19 -0.99
C THR A 88 2.05 -20.19 -0.66
N VAL A 89 3.31 -20.64 -0.52
CA VAL A 89 4.44 -19.72 -0.34
C VAL A 89 4.65 -18.86 -1.58
N ARG A 90 4.49 -19.40 -2.80
CA ARG A 90 4.59 -18.62 -4.03
C ARG A 90 3.56 -17.48 -4.07
N LEU A 91 2.33 -17.73 -3.60
CA LEU A 91 1.30 -16.69 -3.47
C LEU A 91 1.67 -15.66 -2.40
N ALA A 92 2.19 -16.09 -1.24
CA ALA A 92 2.64 -15.18 -0.18
C ALA A 92 3.79 -14.27 -0.65
N MET A 93 4.71 -14.81 -1.45
CA MET A 93 5.81 -14.07 -2.06
C MET A 93 5.30 -13.00 -3.02
N ALA A 94 4.29 -13.29 -3.83
CA ALA A 94 3.71 -12.32 -4.76
C ALA A 94 3.15 -11.11 -4.01
N ASP A 95 2.33 -11.34 -2.98
CA ASP A 95 1.80 -10.27 -2.15
C ASP A 95 2.91 -9.50 -1.40
N THR A 96 3.97 -10.18 -0.95
CA THR A 96 5.13 -9.52 -0.32
C THR A 96 5.88 -8.65 -1.33
N GLU A 97 6.05 -9.11 -2.57
CA GLU A 97 6.65 -8.35 -3.67
C GLU A 97 5.80 -7.13 -4.04
N ASP A 98 4.46 -7.26 -4.06
CA ASP A 98 3.55 -6.15 -4.31
C ASP A 98 3.65 -5.10 -3.20
N GLY A 99 3.71 -5.51 -1.94
CA GLY A 99 3.95 -4.60 -0.81
C GLY A 99 5.28 -3.84 -0.91
N ILE A 100 6.35 -4.52 -1.34
CA ILE A 100 7.66 -3.90 -1.60
C ILE A 100 7.56 -2.87 -2.73
N GLN A 101 6.89 -3.21 -3.83
CA GLN A 101 6.72 -2.30 -4.96
C GLN A 101 5.96 -1.04 -4.55
N VAL A 102 4.90 -1.17 -3.74
CA VAL A 102 4.15 -0.01 -3.23
C VAL A 102 5.02 0.90 -2.37
N LEU A 103 5.85 0.34 -1.47
CA LEU A 103 6.79 1.11 -0.66
C LEU A 103 7.88 1.81 -1.48
N GLN A 104 8.19 1.32 -2.68
CA GLN A 104 9.16 1.94 -3.58
C GLN A 104 8.57 3.07 -4.44
N GLN A 105 7.25 3.23 -4.45
CA GLN A 105 6.57 4.26 -5.22
C GLN A 105 6.53 5.59 -4.47
N GLY A 106 6.79 6.69 -5.18
CA GLY A 106 6.71 8.04 -4.63
C GLY A 106 7.71 8.27 -3.49
N PHE A 107 7.36 9.15 -2.55
CA PHE A 107 8.15 9.38 -1.35
C PHE A 107 7.91 8.26 -0.33
N ASN A 108 8.94 7.49 -0.02
CA ASN A 108 8.84 6.39 0.94
C ASN A 108 9.04 6.91 2.37
N LEU A 109 7.95 6.95 3.14
CA LEU A 109 7.99 7.27 4.57
C LEU A 109 8.54 6.13 5.44
N TYR A 110 8.57 4.90 4.93
CA TYR A 110 8.86 3.69 5.71
C TYR A 110 10.04 2.89 5.13
N PRO A 111 11.26 3.46 5.06
CA PRO A 111 12.43 2.78 4.51
C PRO A 111 12.81 1.51 5.31
N GLU A 112 12.54 1.52 6.61
CA GLU A 112 12.82 0.39 7.49
C GLU A 112 11.81 -0.74 7.30
N ALA A 113 10.53 -0.41 7.11
CA ALA A 113 9.51 -1.39 6.72
C ALA A 113 9.85 -2.02 5.36
N LEU A 114 10.34 -1.23 4.40
CA LEU A 114 10.81 -1.73 3.10
C LEU A 114 11.96 -2.72 3.26
N ALA A 115 12.94 -2.43 4.11
CA ALA A 115 14.04 -3.34 4.39
C ALA A 115 13.55 -4.66 5.00
N LEU A 116 12.65 -4.58 5.98
CA LEU A 116 12.05 -5.76 6.64
C LEU A 116 11.23 -6.62 5.67
N MET A 117 10.44 -6.01 4.79
CA MET A 117 9.71 -6.71 3.74
C MET A 117 10.66 -7.40 2.75
N GLY A 118 11.74 -6.72 2.36
CA GLY A 118 12.79 -7.31 1.53
C GLY A 118 13.46 -8.53 2.19
N ASP A 119 13.67 -8.48 3.50
CA ASP A 119 14.20 -9.62 4.25
C ASP A 119 13.19 -10.76 4.41
N ALA A 120 11.90 -10.44 4.61
CA ALA A 120 10.82 -11.43 4.62
C ALA A 120 10.78 -12.20 3.30
N LEU A 121 10.84 -11.49 2.16
CA LEU A 121 10.84 -12.11 0.84
C LEU A 121 12.05 -13.04 0.62
N LYS A 122 13.24 -12.64 1.06
CA LYS A 122 14.44 -13.51 1.01
C LYS A 122 14.26 -14.78 1.85
N LEU A 123 13.52 -14.71 2.96
CA LEU A 123 13.24 -15.85 3.82
C LEU A 123 12.19 -16.78 3.20
N GLU A 124 11.12 -16.26 2.62
CA GLU A 124 10.12 -17.05 1.88
C GLU A 124 10.77 -17.83 0.73
N LYS A 125 11.68 -17.20 -0.02
CA LYS A 125 12.44 -17.82 -1.12
C LYS A 125 13.26 -19.04 -0.70
N LYS A 126 13.55 -19.23 0.60
CA LYS A 126 14.22 -20.44 1.12
C LYS A 126 13.30 -21.66 1.13
N LEU A 127 11.98 -21.49 1.03
CA LEU A 127 10.98 -22.57 0.99
C LEU A 127 11.13 -23.57 2.16
N THR A 128 11.36 -23.06 3.37
CA THR A 128 11.40 -23.87 4.60
C THR A 128 10.47 -23.30 5.66
N LYS A 129 9.85 -24.17 6.47
CA LYS A 129 8.97 -23.74 7.58
C LYS A 129 9.70 -22.89 8.61
N ALA A 130 10.99 -23.15 8.85
CA ALA A 130 11.79 -22.33 9.76
C ALA A 130 11.99 -20.91 9.22
N ALA A 131 12.26 -20.75 7.93
CA ALA A 131 12.39 -19.44 7.31
C ALA A 131 11.06 -18.69 7.26
N LEU A 132 9.93 -19.37 6.98
CA LEU A 132 8.60 -18.73 7.00
C LEU A 132 8.24 -18.14 8.37
N LYS A 133 8.56 -18.85 9.46
CA LYS A 133 8.38 -18.30 10.82
C LYS A 133 9.17 -17.01 11.02
N GLN A 134 10.38 -16.93 10.46
CA GLN A 134 11.17 -15.70 10.52
C GLN A 134 10.60 -14.61 9.60
N ALA A 135 10.09 -14.98 8.41
CA ALA A 135 9.43 -14.04 7.50
C ALA A 135 8.21 -13.38 8.16
N LEU A 136 7.38 -14.17 8.85
CA LEU A 136 6.25 -13.67 9.64
C LEU A 136 6.68 -12.63 10.69
N VAL A 137 7.77 -12.88 11.42
CA VAL A 137 8.31 -11.89 12.38
C VAL A 137 8.72 -10.60 11.67
N LYS A 138 9.38 -10.68 10.51
CA LYS A 138 9.76 -9.50 9.72
C LYS A 138 8.55 -8.70 9.23
N LYS A 139 7.52 -9.39 8.73
CA LYS A 139 6.25 -8.79 8.31
C LYS A 139 5.52 -8.12 9.47
N GLN A 140 5.51 -8.74 10.65
CA GLN A 140 4.92 -8.14 11.86
C GLN A 140 5.68 -6.89 12.31
N GLN A 141 7.01 -6.88 12.22
CA GLN A 141 7.83 -5.70 12.49
C GLN A 141 7.54 -4.57 11.49
N ALA A 142 7.46 -4.89 10.19
CA ALA A 142 7.12 -3.92 9.15
C ALA A 142 5.73 -3.31 9.37
N HIS A 143 4.74 -4.15 9.70
CA HIS A 143 3.40 -3.69 10.06
C HIS A 143 3.42 -2.74 11.26
N ALA A 144 4.15 -3.08 12.32
CA ALA A 144 4.23 -2.25 13.51
C ALA A 144 4.77 -0.85 13.17
N LEU A 145 5.85 -0.75 12.40
CA LEU A 145 6.43 0.53 11.98
C LEU A 145 5.41 1.39 11.23
N ILE A 146 4.72 0.83 10.24
CA ILE A 146 3.74 1.56 9.42
C ILE A 146 2.54 2.06 10.25
N VAL A 147 2.14 1.34 11.30
CA VAL A 147 1.02 1.74 12.17
C VAL A 147 1.42 2.75 13.24
N THR A 148 2.68 2.72 13.71
CA THR A 148 3.14 3.59 14.79
C THR A 148 3.76 4.90 14.33
N GLU A 149 4.27 4.96 13.10
CA GLU A 149 4.82 6.18 12.53
C GLU A 149 3.69 7.00 11.92
N ASP A 150 3.44 8.18 12.50
CA ASP A 150 2.48 9.16 11.99
C ASP A 150 3.00 9.68 10.63
N PRO A 151 2.24 9.53 9.52
CA PRO A 151 2.68 9.92 8.18
C PRO A 151 2.82 11.43 7.95
#